data_AF-A0A328VHL5-F1
#
_entry.id   AF-A0A328VHL5-F1
#
_cell.length_a   1.000
_cell.length_b   1.000
_cell.length_c   1.000
_cell.angle_alpha   90.00
_cell.angle_beta   90.00
_cell.angle_gamma   90.00
#
_symmetry.space_group_name_H-M   'P 1'
#
loop_
_entity.id
_entity.type
_entity.pdbx_description
1 polymer ?
#
loop_
_entity_poly.entity_id
_entity_poly.type
_entity_poly.pdbx_seq_one_letter_code
_entity_poly.pdbx_strand_id
1 'polypeptide(L)'
;MWSIDPDNGRLPDLHAGSNGHANGQIAYGSPEPPWTVTADKSSWSPPAPPASGGRRRARRRLLLVALAATLLLALIAGAAFYYGSALHSTPEKSLAAFCSALSQGDPGSAYRYLDSALQRQASFLVFSGVLGKTERCSYEALHVRGTTATAVLRLTRAGQLQTQQVSLNEQGGIWLISEDETLTALPRSLSALCSGLEKGKAEAAYAKLTPLFQRHVSLGLFRLLVDGITSCSSQLERVAPTQAKALVVVRYQLEAQPEQGTALLVPAMDDWLIDALSSLSTPERSLLSFCKALQQGTYSIAYELLSLDFQAHFGSLRQFVNIVSPVIKSNGGIKSCSVGAVQKRADRFMVDGVITYANGKTETDEDELVLEADLWRLNSLS
;
A
#
# COMPACT_ATOMS: atom_id res chain seq x y z
N MET A 1 -34.53 26.42 9.61
CA MET A 1 -34.58 27.69 10.40
C MET A 1 -33.41 27.69 11.37
N TRP A 2 -32.20 27.49 10.82
CA TRP A 2 -30.93 27.45 11.55
C TRP A 2 -29.98 28.56 11.10
N SER A 3 -30.53 29.61 10.48
CA SER A 3 -29.78 30.79 10.07
C SER A 3 -29.33 31.56 11.32
N ILE A 4 -28.24 31.11 11.92
CA ILE A 4 -27.44 31.88 12.85
C ILE A 4 -26.60 32.79 11.97
N ASP A 5 -27.11 34.00 11.71
CA ASP A 5 -26.44 35.03 10.94
C ASP A 5 -25.17 35.48 11.70
N PRO A 6 -23.94 35.15 11.27
CA PRO A 6 -22.73 35.40 12.07
C PRO A 6 -22.20 36.83 11.94
N ASP A 7 -22.75 37.67 11.06
CA ASP A 7 -22.15 38.96 10.72
C ASP A 7 -22.77 40.13 11.50
N ASN A 8 -22.20 40.43 12.67
CA ASN A 8 -22.32 41.76 13.27
C ASN A 8 -21.04 42.24 13.98
N GLY A 9 -19.88 41.93 13.39
CA GLY A 9 -18.59 42.33 13.93
C GLY A 9 -17.60 42.74 12.85
N ARG A 10 -17.77 43.94 12.27
CA ARG A 10 -16.73 44.60 11.46
C ARG A 10 -15.41 44.69 12.25
N LEU A 11 -14.38 44.01 11.76
CA LEU A 11 -12.98 44.30 12.04
C LEU A 11 -12.19 44.43 10.73
N PRO A 12 -11.15 45.28 10.68
CA PRO A 12 -10.58 45.78 9.43
C PRO A 12 -9.60 44.82 8.76
N ASP A 13 -9.54 44.96 7.44
CA ASP A 13 -8.69 44.27 6.47
C ASP A 13 -7.22 44.16 6.88
N LEU A 14 -6.70 42.93 6.82
CA LEU A 14 -5.28 42.64 6.73
C LEU A 14 -5.00 41.87 5.45
N HIS A 15 -4.48 42.61 4.47
CA HIS A 15 -3.95 42.07 3.21
C HIS A 15 -2.77 41.13 3.47
N ALA A 16 -2.93 39.85 3.12
CA ALA A 16 -1.82 38.92 2.94
C ALA A 16 -1.64 38.62 1.43
N GLY A 17 -0.45 38.95 0.93
CA GLY A 17 -0.09 38.85 -0.48
C GLY A 17 -0.04 37.42 -1.01
N SER A 18 -0.79 37.20 -2.10
CA SER A 18 -0.76 36.01 -2.95
C SER A 18 0.45 36.06 -3.88
N ASN A 19 1.37 35.09 -3.75
CA ASN A 19 2.44 34.85 -4.72
C ASN A 19 2.14 33.61 -5.58
N GLY A 20 1.70 33.87 -6.82
CA GLY A 20 2.18 33.25 -8.05
C GLY A 20 2.10 31.73 -8.23
N HIS A 21 1.01 31.25 -8.82
CA HIS A 21 1.01 30.00 -9.59
C HIS A 21 1.47 30.26 -11.02
N ALA A 22 2.61 29.68 -11.41
CA ALA A 22 3.03 29.57 -12.80
C ALA A 22 2.33 28.36 -13.45
N ASN A 23 1.38 28.65 -14.34
CA ASN A 23 0.78 27.68 -15.26
C ASN A 23 1.78 27.36 -16.37
N GLY A 24 2.36 26.17 -16.35
CA GLY A 24 3.20 25.63 -17.42
C GLY A 24 2.47 24.52 -18.17
N GLN A 25 1.68 24.87 -19.19
CA GLN A 25 1.25 23.93 -20.22
C GLN A 25 2.45 23.58 -21.10
N ILE A 26 2.84 22.31 -21.16
CA ILE A 26 3.67 21.79 -22.25
C ILE A 26 2.97 20.57 -22.84
N ALA A 27 2.40 20.78 -24.02
CA ALA A 27 2.04 19.72 -24.96
C ALA A 27 3.22 19.54 -25.92
N TYR A 28 3.82 18.35 -25.98
CA TYR A 28 4.61 17.91 -27.12
C TYR A 28 4.50 16.38 -27.24
N GLY A 29 3.93 15.95 -28.37
CA GLY A 29 3.86 14.55 -28.76
C GLY A 29 5.24 14.00 -29.11
N SER A 30 5.40 12.69 -28.94
CA SER A 30 6.54 11.94 -29.47
C SER A 30 6.06 10.94 -30.52
N PRO A 31 6.72 10.86 -31.69
CA PRO A 31 6.39 9.91 -32.75
C PRO A 31 6.93 8.50 -32.46
N GLU A 32 6.15 7.49 -32.85
CA GLU A 32 6.53 6.07 -32.85
C GLU A 32 7.69 5.79 -33.82
N PRO A 33 8.68 4.96 -33.43
CA PRO A 33 9.65 4.40 -34.35
C PRO A 33 9.14 3.11 -35.02
N PRO A 34 9.24 2.97 -36.36
CA PRO A 34 8.98 1.71 -37.04
C PRO A 34 10.23 0.82 -36.99
N TRP A 35 10.16 -0.30 -36.27
CA TRP A 35 11.21 -1.33 -36.35
C TRP A 35 10.81 -2.40 -37.37
N THR A 36 11.43 -2.33 -38.55
CA THR A 36 11.47 -3.42 -39.53
C THR A 36 12.38 -4.55 -39.03
N VAL A 37 11.81 -5.75 -38.90
CA VAL A 37 12.55 -6.99 -38.64
C VAL A 37 13.13 -7.51 -39.95
N THR A 38 14.43 -7.32 -40.18
CA THR A 38 15.20 -8.03 -41.20
C THR A 38 15.63 -9.39 -40.66
N ALA A 39 15.05 -10.46 -41.20
CA ALA A 39 15.46 -11.84 -40.96
C ALA A 39 16.72 -12.15 -41.79
N ASP A 40 17.87 -12.23 -41.12
CA ASP A 40 19.14 -12.58 -41.75
C ASP A 40 19.29 -14.12 -41.80
N LYS A 41 19.27 -14.68 -43.01
CA LYS A 41 19.53 -16.10 -43.30
C LYS A 41 21.04 -16.32 -43.39
N SER A 42 21.68 -16.80 -42.33
CA SER A 42 23.05 -17.31 -42.42
C SER A 42 23.03 -18.78 -42.90
N SER A 43 23.26 -18.96 -44.20
CA SER A 43 23.56 -20.28 -44.78
C SER A 43 25.01 -20.64 -44.49
N TRP A 44 25.24 -21.62 -43.63
CA TRP A 44 26.54 -22.25 -43.44
C TRP A 44 26.58 -23.59 -44.18
N SER A 45 27.39 -23.65 -45.24
CA SER A 45 27.67 -24.88 -45.99
C SER A 45 28.84 -25.62 -45.34
N PRO A 46 28.75 -26.94 -45.10
CA PRO A 46 29.88 -27.74 -44.65
C PRO A 46 30.83 -28.07 -45.81
N PRO A 47 32.17 -28.01 -45.60
CA PRO A 47 33.14 -28.44 -46.59
C PRO A 47 33.26 -29.98 -46.68
N ALA A 48 33.58 -30.43 -47.89
CA ALA A 48 33.71 -31.84 -48.29
C ALA A 48 34.87 -32.58 -47.57
N PRO A 49 34.73 -33.90 -47.32
CA PRO A 49 35.80 -34.72 -46.75
C PRO A 49 36.84 -35.17 -47.80
N PRO A 50 38.16 -35.08 -47.51
CA PRO A 50 39.19 -35.69 -48.33
C PRO A 50 39.41 -37.19 -48.01
N ALA A 51 39.90 -37.88 -49.03
CA ALA A 51 40.00 -39.32 -49.18
C ALA A 51 41.02 -40.03 -48.28
N SER A 52 40.76 -41.33 -48.17
CA SER A 52 41.47 -42.41 -47.49
C SER A 52 42.97 -42.55 -47.79
N GLY A 53 43.75 -42.87 -46.75
CA GLY A 53 45.08 -43.46 -46.90
C GLY A 53 45.60 -44.09 -45.60
N GLY A 54 46.10 -45.32 -45.69
CA GLY A 54 47.13 -45.81 -44.75
C GLY A 54 46.71 -46.86 -43.71
N ARG A 55 46.41 -48.09 -44.17
CA ARG A 55 46.58 -49.31 -43.35
C ARG A 55 48.06 -49.49 -43.00
N ARG A 56 48.42 -49.49 -41.71
CA ARG A 56 49.46 -50.36 -41.09
C ARG A 56 49.62 -50.12 -39.58
N ARG A 57 49.76 -51.22 -38.83
CA ARG A 57 50.09 -51.39 -37.39
C ARG A 57 48.95 -51.22 -36.38
N ALA A 58 48.05 -52.21 -36.36
CA ALA A 58 46.82 -52.29 -35.55
C ALA A 58 46.92 -53.12 -34.25
N ARG A 59 48.01 -53.03 -33.47
CA ARG A 59 48.02 -53.70 -32.13
C ARG A 59 48.46 -52.86 -30.94
N ARG A 60 49.17 -51.73 -31.14
CA ARG A 60 49.44 -50.74 -30.07
C ARG A 60 48.48 -49.55 -30.06
N ARG A 61 47.81 -49.23 -31.18
CA ARG A 61 46.86 -48.11 -31.28
C ARG A 61 45.49 -48.40 -30.64
N LEU A 62 45.07 -49.67 -30.57
CA LEU A 62 43.80 -50.06 -29.93
C LEU A 62 43.82 -49.83 -28.41
N LEU A 63 44.95 -50.06 -27.75
CA LEU A 63 45.11 -49.75 -26.33
C LEU A 63 45.08 -48.23 -26.05
N LEU A 64 45.67 -47.42 -26.92
CA LEU A 64 45.64 -45.95 -26.78
C LEU A 64 44.26 -45.36 -27.06
N VAL A 65 43.52 -45.90 -28.03
CA VAL A 65 42.13 -45.46 -28.31
C VAL A 65 41.18 -45.89 -27.18
N ALA A 66 41.33 -47.10 -26.64
CA ALA A 66 40.55 -47.54 -25.48
C ALA A 66 40.82 -46.66 -24.25
N LEU A 67 42.09 -46.30 -24.00
CA LEU A 67 42.47 -45.45 -22.87
C LEU A 67 42.03 -43.99 -23.04
N ALA A 68 42.05 -43.46 -24.27
CA ALA A 68 41.49 -42.15 -24.58
C ALA A 68 39.97 -42.12 -24.43
N ALA A 69 39.27 -43.18 -24.86
CA ALA A 69 37.83 -43.30 -24.73
C ALA A 69 37.39 -43.42 -23.26
N THR A 70 38.11 -44.19 -22.43
CA THR A 70 37.81 -44.29 -20.99
C THR A 70 38.12 -42.99 -20.26
N LEU A 71 39.21 -42.28 -20.61
CA LEU A 71 39.50 -40.96 -20.05
C LEU A 71 38.41 -39.94 -20.42
N LEU A 72 37.95 -39.94 -21.68
CA LEU A 72 36.87 -39.07 -22.13
C LEU A 72 35.55 -39.39 -21.38
N LEU A 73 35.23 -40.67 -21.21
CA LEU A 73 34.04 -41.09 -20.45
C LEU A 73 34.15 -40.71 -18.97
N ALA A 74 35.34 -40.84 -18.37
CA ALA A 74 35.59 -40.40 -17.00
C ALA A 74 35.48 -38.88 -16.85
N LEU A 75 35.91 -38.10 -17.84
CA LEU A 75 35.75 -36.65 -17.86
C LEU A 75 34.29 -36.23 -18.03
N ILE A 76 33.53 -36.92 -18.88
CA ILE A 76 32.09 -36.65 -19.07
C ILE A 76 31.30 -37.04 -17.81
N ALA A 77 31.58 -38.21 -17.22
CA ALA A 77 30.95 -38.64 -15.98
C ALA A 77 31.35 -37.74 -14.79
N GLY A 78 32.62 -37.35 -14.71
CA GLY A 78 33.12 -36.40 -13.71
C GLY A 78 32.50 -35.01 -13.87
N ALA A 79 32.34 -34.53 -15.11
CA ALA A 79 31.63 -33.28 -15.39
C ALA A 79 30.15 -33.39 -15.02
N ALA A 80 29.43 -34.45 -15.41
CA ALA A 80 28.02 -34.64 -15.07
C ALA A 80 27.80 -34.69 -13.55
N PHE A 81 28.70 -35.36 -12.80
CA PHE A 81 28.66 -35.39 -11.35
C PHE A 81 28.99 -34.03 -10.73
N TYR A 82 30.03 -33.35 -11.22
CA TYR A 82 30.40 -32.00 -10.75
C TYR A 82 29.30 -30.98 -11.03
N TYR A 83 28.72 -30.94 -12.23
CA TYR A 83 27.60 -30.06 -12.56
C TYR A 83 26.34 -30.45 -11.79
N GLY A 84 26.02 -31.73 -11.64
CA GLY A 84 24.87 -32.18 -10.83
C GLY A 84 24.99 -31.79 -9.36
N SER A 85 26.20 -31.85 -8.79
CA SER A 85 26.45 -31.53 -7.37
C SER A 85 26.67 -30.04 -7.12
N ALA A 86 27.28 -29.32 -8.07
CA ALA A 86 27.57 -27.89 -7.95
C ALA A 86 26.34 -27.01 -8.24
N LEU A 87 25.31 -27.55 -8.91
CA LEU A 87 24.05 -26.88 -9.16
C LEU A 87 23.07 -26.92 -7.99
N HIS A 88 23.27 -27.82 -7.01
CA HIS A 88 22.50 -27.74 -5.77
C HIS A 88 22.96 -26.51 -4.99
N SER A 89 22.09 -25.51 -4.95
CA SER A 89 22.30 -24.36 -4.08
C SER A 89 22.29 -24.88 -2.64
N THR A 90 23.14 -24.34 -1.77
CA THR A 90 22.98 -24.52 -0.33
C THR A 90 22.24 -23.30 0.21
N PRO A 91 21.56 -23.40 1.36
CA PRO A 91 20.89 -22.23 1.92
C PRO A 91 21.90 -21.12 2.25
N GLU A 92 23.15 -21.45 2.65
CA GLU A 92 24.22 -20.47 2.86
C GLU A 92 24.59 -19.74 1.56
N LYS A 93 24.76 -20.47 0.44
CA LYS A 93 25.08 -19.83 -0.86
C LYS A 93 23.97 -18.88 -1.29
N SER A 94 22.71 -19.26 -1.06
CA SER A 94 21.55 -18.45 -1.45
C SER A 94 21.45 -17.18 -0.60
N LEU A 95 21.62 -17.29 0.72
CA LEU A 95 21.66 -16.11 1.60
C LEU A 95 22.88 -15.23 1.36
N ALA A 96 24.05 -15.80 1.09
CA ALA A 96 25.25 -15.04 0.77
C ALA A 96 25.06 -14.24 -0.53
N ALA A 97 24.47 -14.86 -1.56
CA ALA A 97 24.19 -14.18 -2.81
C ALA A 97 23.10 -13.09 -2.64
N PHE A 98 22.04 -13.38 -1.89
CA PHE A 98 21.01 -12.40 -1.52
C PHE A 98 21.61 -11.18 -0.80
N CYS A 99 22.40 -11.40 0.25
CA CYS A 99 23.04 -10.33 1.00
C CYS A 99 24.09 -9.57 0.19
N SER A 100 24.84 -10.26 -0.67
CA SER A 100 25.79 -9.60 -1.57
C SER A 100 25.07 -8.67 -2.55
N ALA A 101 23.96 -9.13 -3.14
CA ALA A 101 23.16 -8.31 -4.05
C ALA A 101 22.58 -7.08 -3.35
N LEU A 102 22.02 -7.24 -2.14
CA LEU A 102 21.53 -6.11 -1.34
C LEU A 102 22.64 -5.11 -1.00
N SER A 103 23.80 -5.59 -0.54
CA SER A 103 24.93 -4.72 -0.16
C SER A 103 25.57 -4.00 -1.35
N GLN A 104 25.38 -4.53 -2.57
CA GLN A 104 25.83 -3.91 -3.82
C GLN A 104 24.79 -2.92 -4.38
N GLY A 105 23.65 -2.72 -3.72
CA GLY A 105 22.57 -1.87 -4.21
C GLY A 105 21.85 -2.46 -5.43
N ASP A 106 21.86 -3.80 -5.58
CA ASP A 106 21.13 -4.51 -6.63
C ASP A 106 19.93 -5.27 -6.04
N PRO A 107 18.82 -4.56 -5.73
CA PRO A 107 17.61 -5.20 -5.24
C PRO A 107 16.97 -6.11 -6.30
N GLY A 108 17.24 -5.90 -7.60
CA GLY A 108 16.71 -6.73 -8.68
C GLY A 108 17.24 -8.16 -8.59
N SER A 109 18.55 -8.31 -8.40
CA SER A 109 19.17 -9.62 -8.20
C SER A 109 18.78 -10.24 -6.86
N ALA A 110 18.71 -9.45 -5.78
CA ALA A 110 18.28 -9.95 -4.48
C ALA A 110 16.84 -10.50 -4.50
N TYR A 111 15.91 -9.81 -5.18
CA TYR A 111 14.51 -10.22 -5.28
C TYR A 111 14.32 -11.62 -5.91
N ARG A 112 15.24 -12.05 -6.78
CA ARG A 112 15.21 -13.38 -7.41
C ARG A 112 15.47 -14.53 -6.44
N TYR A 113 16.00 -14.24 -5.25
CA TYR A 113 16.18 -15.23 -4.19
C TYR A 113 14.95 -15.38 -3.29
N LEU A 114 13.87 -14.62 -3.53
CA LEU A 114 12.58 -14.85 -2.90
C LEU A 114 11.81 -15.94 -3.65
N ASP A 115 11.04 -16.74 -2.93
CA ASP A 115 10.15 -17.69 -3.57
C ASP A 115 8.93 -17.00 -4.23
N SER A 116 8.25 -17.70 -5.13
CA SER A 116 7.12 -17.12 -5.86
C SER A 116 5.93 -16.73 -4.97
N ALA A 117 5.75 -17.37 -3.81
CA ALA A 117 4.67 -17.04 -2.89
C ALA A 117 4.96 -15.72 -2.16
N LEU A 118 6.19 -15.55 -1.67
CA LEU A 118 6.66 -14.32 -1.05
C LEU A 118 6.73 -13.18 -2.06
N GLN A 119 7.15 -13.42 -3.31
CA GLN A 119 7.11 -12.41 -4.38
C GLN A 119 5.68 -11.93 -4.69
N ARG A 120 4.67 -12.80 -4.58
CA ARG A 120 3.26 -12.40 -4.74
C ARG A 120 2.76 -11.56 -3.56
N GLN A 121 3.23 -11.84 -2.34
CA GLN A 121 2.84 -11.09 -1.14
C GLN A 121 3.58 -9.74 -1.08
N ALA A 122 4.87 -9.74 -1.41
CA ALA A 122 5.75 -8.57 -1.42
C ALA A 122 6.19 -8.31 -2.86
N SER A 123 5.48 -7.39 -3.53
CA SER A 123 5.86 -6.93 -4.86
C SER A 123 7.29 -6.37 -4.88
N PHE A 124 7.89 -6.31 -6.07
CA PHE A 124 9.22 -5.69 -6.22
C PHE A 124 9.25 -4.24 -5.68
N LEU A 125 8.14 -3.50 -5.77
CA LEU A 125 8.02 -2.16 -5.19
C LEU A 125 8.18 -2.17 -3.65
N VAL A 126 7.53 -3.11 -2.96
CA VAL A 126 7.70 -3.29 -1.51
C VAL A 126 9.13 -3.70 -1.20
N PHE A 127 9.64 -4.69 -1.91
CA PHE A 127 10.99 -5.20 -1.71
C PHE A 127 12.05 -4.11 -1.85
N SER A 128 12.04 -3.38 -2.97
CA SER A 128 12.99 -2.30 -3.24
C SER A 128 12.82 -1.11 -2.28
N GLY A 129 11.58 -0.76 -1.94
CA GLY A 129 11.30 0.34 -1.00
C GLY A 129 11.74 0.05 0.43
N VAL A 130 11.60 -1.21 0.87
CA VAL A 130 11.99 -1.65 2.21
C VAL A 130 13.49 -1.98 2.24
N LEU A 131 13.97 -2.87 1.38
CA LEU A 131 15.34 -3.42 1.45
C LEU A 131 16.34 -2.80 0.47
N GLY A 132 15.91 -2.04 -0.53
CA GLY A 132 16.78 -1.54 -1.60
C GLY A 132 17.85 -0.53 -1.18
N LYS A 133 17.75 0.05 0.02
CA LYS A 133 18.75 0.97 0.59
C LYS A 133 19.59 0.31 1.70
N THR A 134 19.81 -1.00 1.61
CA THR A 134 20.65 -1.74 2.55
C THR A 134 22.13 -1.44 2.27
N GLU A 135 22.83 -0.89 3.26
CA GLU A 135 24.26 -0.59 3.19
C GLU A 135 25.11 -1.84 3.40
N ARG A 136 24.67 -2.70 4.32
CA ARG A 136 25.33 -3.98 4.62
C ARG A 136 24.28 -5.04 4.91
N CYS A 137 24.45 -6.22 4.36
CA CYS A 137 23.68 -7.41 4.68
C CYS A 137 24.62 -8.53 5.10
N SER A 138 24.32 -9.17 6.21
CA SER A 138 24.95 -10.40 6.66
C SER A 138 23.88 -11.30 7.27
N TYR A 139 24.22 -12.54 7.58
CA TYR A 139 23.31 -13.48 8.23
C TYR A 139 24.05 -14.26 9.32
N GLU A 140 23.32 -14.65 10.35
CA GLU A 140 23.83 -15.49 11.45
C GLU A 140 23.83 -16.98 11.07
N ALA A 141 24.21 -17.85 12.01
CA ALA A 141 24.21 -19.30 11.77
C ALA A 141 22.83 -19.79 11.30
N LEU A 142 22.83 -20.65 10.27
CA LEU A 142 21.62 -21.27 9.75
C LEU A 142 21.23 -22.49 10.58
N HIS A 143 19.94 -22.70 10.73
CA HIS A 143 19.37 -23.95 11.22
C HIS A 143 18.64 -24.67 10.09
N VAL A 144 19.22 -25.75 9.57
CA VAL A 144 18.67 -26.52 8.44
C VAL A 144 17.95 -27.76 8.95
N ARG A 145 16.72 -27.99 8.48
CA ARG A 145 15.88 -29.14 8.83
C ARG A 145 15.18 -29.69 7.58
N GLY A 146 15.80 -30.69 6.94
CA GLY A 146 15.28 -31.26 5.70
C GLY A 146 15.31 -30.24 4.57
N THR A 147 14.16 -29.95 3.97
CA THR A 147 13.99 -28.98 2.86
C THR A 147 13.68 -27.56 3.33
N THR A 148 13.81 -27.28 4.63
CA THR A 148 13.59 -25.94 5.20
C THR A 148 14.80 -25.48 6.00
N ALA A 149 15.08 -24.18 6.00
CA ALA A 149 16.15 -23.59 6.79
C ALA A 149 15.69 -22.25 7.38
N THR A 150 16.20 -21.89 8.56
CA THR A 150 15.93 -20.59 9.19
C THR A 150 17.22 -19.85 9.48
N ALA A 151 17.23 -18.54 9.31
CA ALA A 151 18.37 -17.67 9.60
C ALA A 151 17.91 -16.33 10.18
N VAL A 152 18.82 -15.62 10.84
CA VAL A 152 18.63 -14.22 11.20
C VAL A 152 19.48 -13.36 10.26
N LEU A 153 18.83 -12.51 9.47
CA LEU A 153 19.49 -11.49 8.67
C LEU A 153 19.85 -10.28 9.54
N ARG A 154 21.03 -9.72 9.29
CA ARG A 154 21.54 -8.48 9.88
C ARG A 154 21.71 -7.45 8.77
N LEU A 155 20.81 -6.47 8.74
CA LEU A 155 20.73 -5.43 7.74
C LEU A 155 21.16 -4.10 8.36
N THR A 156 22.12 -3.39 7.75
CA THR A 156 22.45 -2.01 8.13
C THR A 156 21.82 -1.05 7.14
N ARG A 157 21.02 -0.10 7.62
CA ARG A 157 20.33 0.93 6.83
C ARG A 157 20.49 2.28 7.52
N ALA A 158 21.02 3.28 6.82
CA ALA A 158 21.27 4.61 7.39
C ALA A 158 22.06 4.54 8.71
N GLY A 159 23.07 3.66 8.78
CA GLY A 159 23.85 3.40 9.99
C GLY A 159 23.14 2.62 11.11
N GLN A 160 21.85 2.28 10.98
CA GLN A 160 21.12 1.47 11.96
C GLN A 160 21.17 -0.01 11.61
N LEU A 161 21.58 -0.85 12.57
CA LEU A 161 21.52 -2.30 12.46
C LEU A 161 20.11 -2.80 12.81
N GLN A 162 19.56 -3.63 11.96
CA GLN A 162 18.29 -4.32 12.15
C GLN A 162 18.47 -5.81 11.94
N THR A 163 17.78 -6.58 12.76
CA THR A 163 17.76 -8.04 12.69
C THR A 163 16.38 -8.51 12.30
N GLN A 164 16.29 -9.45 11.36
CA GLN A 164 15.01 -10.07 10.99
C GLN A 164 15.19 -11.56 10.75
N GLN A 165 14.24 -12.36 11.20
CA GLN A 165 14.23 -13.79 10.92
C GLN A 165 13.68 -14.05 9.52
N VAL A 166 14.32 -14.98 8.82
CA VAL A 166 13.87 -15.46 7.50
C VAL A 166 13.82 -16.97 7.49
N SER A 167 12.84 -17.50 6.76
CA SER A 167 12.74 -18.92 6.44
C SER A 167 13.08 -19.12 4.96
N LEU A 168 13.78 -20.21 4.65
CA LEU A 168 14.10 -20.65 3.30
C LEU A 168 13.51 -22.02 3.06
N ASN A 169 13.03 -22.25 1.84
CA ASN A 169 12.54 -23.53 1.37
C ASN A 169 13.31 -23.97 0.12
N GLU A 170 13.62 -25.26 0.04
CA GLU A 170 14.21 -25.86 -1.15
C GLU A 170 13.12 -26.16 -2.21
N GLN A 171 13.28 -25.59 -3.41
CA GLN A 171 12.40 -25.78 -4.56
C GLN A 171 13.23 -26.19 -5.76
N GLY A 172 13.13 -27.45 -6.16
CA GLY A 172 13.85 -27.98 -7.33
C GLY A 172 15.38 -27.90 -7.21
N GLY A 173 15.93 -28.08 -6.00
CA GLY A 173 17.36 -27.98 -5.74
C GLY A 173 17.90 -26.57 -5.52
N ILE A 174 17.02 -25.55 -5.48
CA ILE A 174 17.35 -24.16 -5.24
C ILE A 174 16.73 -23.73 -3.91
N TRP A 175 17.50 -23.08 -3.04
CA TRP A 175 16.98 -22.52 -1.80
C TRP A 175 16.53 -21.08 -2.02
N LEU A 176 15.28 -20.80 -1.66
CA LEU A 176 14.66 -19.50 -1.81
C LEU A 176 14.09 -19.05 -0.47
N ILE A 177 14.16 -17.74 -0.20
CA ILE A 177 13.54 -17.13 0.98
C ILE A 177 12.02 -17.20 0.80
N SER A 178 11.36 -17.95 1.68
CA SER A 178 9.93 -18.21 1.63
C SER A 178 9.14 -17.37 2.61
N GLU A 179 9.77 -16.94 3.71
CA GLU A 179 9.14 -16.10 4.72
C GLU A 179 10.08 -14.99 5.15
N ASP A 180 9.53 -13.78 5.21
CA ASP A 180 10.19 -12.57 5.70
C ASP A 180 9.11 -11.67 6.30
N GLU A 181 9.13 -11.50 7.62
CA GLU A 181 8.11 -10.72 8.32
C GLU A 181 8.13 -9.25 7.92
N THR A 182 9.32 -8.67 7.72
CA THR A 182 9.49 -7.26 7.33
C THR A 182 8.90 -7.00 5.95
N LEU A 183 9.13 -7.89 4.99
CA LEU A 183 8.59 -7.75 3.63
C LEU A 183 7.07 -7.91 3.55
N THR A 184 6.49 -8.71 4.46
CA THR A 184 5.05 -9.01 4.44
C THR A 184 4.24 -8.10 5.38
N ALA A 185 4.87 -7.40 6.32
CA ALA A 185 4.19 -6.52 7.29
C ALA A 185 3.34 -5.43 6.61
N LEU A 186 3.90 -4.70 5.63
CA LEU A 186 3.20 -3.61 4.95
C LEU A 186 1.95 -4.10 4.17
N PRO A 187 2.06 -5.09 3.25
CA PRO A 187 0.89 -5.68 2.59
C PRO A 187 -0.13 -6.27 3.57
N ARG A 188 0.33 -6.91 4.64
CA ARG A 188 -0.52 -7.51 5.67
C ARG A 188 -1.32 -6.46 6.43
N SER A 189 -0.72 -5.31 6.75
CA SER A 189 -1.41 -4.20 7.42
C SER A 189 -2.56 -3.64 6.56
N LEU A 190 -2.29 -3.37 5.27
CA LEU A 190 -3.32 -2.91 4.33
C LEU A 190 -4.43 -3.95 4.13
N SER A 191 -4.06 -5.23 3.99
CA SER A 191 -5.03 -6.32 3.88
C SER A 191 -5.88 -6.45 5.16
N ALA A 192 -5.28 -6.28 6.33
CA ALA A 192 -5.98 -6.32 7.61
C ALA A 192 -6.95 -5.13 7.76
N LEU A 193 -6.54 -3.92 7.35
CA LEU A 193 -7.44 -2.76 7.27
C LEU A 193 -8.63 -3.09 6.37
N CYS A 194 -8.39 -3.43 5.10
CA CYS A 194 -9.47 -3.65 4.14
C CYS A 194 -10.38 -4.80 4.56
N SER A 195 -9.83 -5.94 5.00
CA SER A 195 -10.64 -7.04 5.51
C SER A 195 -11.43 -6.65 6.77
N GLY A 196 -10.92 -5.73 7.59
CA GLY A 196 -11.63 -5.19 8.74
C GLY A 196 -12.85 -4.38 8.30
N LEU A 197 -12.65 -3.47 7.34
CA LEU A 197 -13.71 -2.62 6.77
C LEU A 197 -14.80 -3.47 6.10
N GLU A 198 -14.43 -4.41 5.22
CA GLU A 198 -15.39 -5.28 4.51
C GLU A 198 -16.25 -6.15 5.43
N LYS A 199 -15.68 -6.58 6.56
CA LYS A 199 -16.36 -7.44 7.53
C LYS A 199 -17.14 -6.62 8.58
N GLY A 200 -17.20 -5.30 8.45
CA GLY A 200 -17.80 -4.40 9.45
C GLY A 200 -17.07 -4.43 10.80
N LYS A 201 -15.81 -4.88 10.85
CA LYS A 201 -14.98 -4.96 12.06
C LYS A 201 -14.20 -3.66 12.24
N ALA A 202 -14.92 -2.58 12.50
CA ALA A 202 -14.35 -1.25 12.61
C ALA A 202 -13.23 -1.14 13.66
N GLU A 203 -13.31 -1.86 14.78
CA GLU A 203 -12.29 -1.86 15.83
C GLU A 203 -10.97 -2.46 15.34
N ALA A 204 -11.04 -3.55 14.56
CA ALA A 204 -9.86 -4.20 13.99
C ALA A 204 -9.20 -3.32 12.93
N ALA A 205 -9.99 -2.62 12.11
CA ALA A 205 -9.49 -1.63 11.17
C ALA A 205 -8.88 -0.41 11.88
N TYR A 206 -9.55 0.09 12.93
CA TYR A 206 -9.09 1.22 13.74
C TYR A 206 -7.76 0.93 14.45
N ALA A 207 -7.54 -0.33 14.88
CA ALA A 207 -6.27 -0.77 15.46
C ALA A 207 -5.09 -0.72 14.47
N LYS A 208 -5.33 -0.57 13.16
CA LYS A 208 -4.29 -0.37 12.15
C LYS A 208 -3.93 1.10 11.92
N LEU A 209 -4.57 2.03 12.63
CA LEU A 209 -4.27 3.45 12.56
C LEU A 209 -3.18 3.83 13.57
N THR A 210 -2.41 4.89 13.30
CA THR A 210 -1.42 5.40 14.27
C THR A 210 -2.11 5.98 15.50
N PRO A 211 -1.46 5.97 16.68
CA PRO A 211 -1.98 6.66 17.86
C PRO A 211 -2.22 8.16 17.63
N LEU A 212 -1.48 8.79 16.70
CA LEU A 212 -1.70 10.18 16.32
C LEU A 212 -3.05 10.34 15.60
N PHE A 213 -3.33 9.50 14.60
CA PHE A 213 -4.61 9.51 13.90
C PHE A 213 -5.77 9.21 14.86
N GLN A 214 -5.60 8.20 15.73
CA GLN A 214 -6.60 7.81 16.74
C GLN A 214 -6.91 8.90 17.78
N ARG A 215 -6.06 9.92 17.93
CA ARG A 215 -6.36 11.10 18.78
C ARG A 215 -7.28 12.10 18.08
N HIS A 216 -7.24 12.17 16.75
CA HIS A 216 -8.01 13.13 15.97
C HIS A 216 -9.36 12.56 15.53
N VAL A 217 -9.45 11.24 15.35
CA VAL A 217 -10.66 10.54 14.96
C VAL A 217 -10.98 9.52 16.04
N SER A 218 -12.04 9.74 16.81
CA SER A 218 -12.47 8.77 17.83
C SER A 218 -12.94 7.47 17.17
N LEU A 219 -12.89 6.36 17.91
CA LEU A 219 -13.44 5.08 17.43
C LEU A 219 -14.94 5.19 17.06
N GLY A 220 -15.70 6.01 17.79
CA GLY A 220 -17.12 6.24 17.51
C GLY A 220 -17.33 6.93 16.17
N LEU A 221 -16.55 7.99 15.91
CA LEU A 221 -16.56 8.68 14.63
C LEU A 221 -16.09 7.78 13.49
N PHE A 222 -14.98 7.06 13.68
CA PHE A 222 -14.46 6.10 12.71
C PHE A 222 -15.53 5.08 12.32
N ARG A 223 -16.23 4.47 13.30
CA ARG A 223 -17.33 3.52 13.05
C ARG A 223 -18.43 4.11 12.16
N LEU A 224 -18.77 5.38 12.30
CA LEU A 224 -19.77 6.03 11.45
C LEU A 224 -19.24 6.24 10.02
N LEU A 225 -17.99 6.70 9.89
CA LEU A 225 -17.36 6.95 8.59
C LEU A 225 -17.23 5.66 7.76
N VAL A 226 -16.92 4.53 8.40
CA VAL A 226 -16.74 3.23 7.73
C VAL A 226 -18.00 2.39 7.60
N ASP A 227 -19.13 2.90 8.10
CA ASP A 227 -20.37 2.12 8.08
C ASP A 227 -20.88 1.92 6.65
N GLY A 228 -21.36 0.71 6.36
CA GLY A 228 -21.90 0.38 5.05
C GLY A 228 -20.86 0.10 3.96
N ILE A 229 -19.55 0.05 4.29
CA ILE A 229 -18.52 -0.44 3.36
C ILE A 229 -18.79 -1.92 3.04
N THR A 230 -18.82 -2.25 1.75
CA THR A 230 -19.08 -3.59 1.22
C THR A 230 -17.87 -4.22 0.54
N SER A 231 -16.93 -3.40 0.04
CA SER A 231 -15.66 -3.86 -0.52
C SER A 231 -14.56 -2.84 -0.22
N CYS A 232 -13.34 -3.32 0.00
CA CYS A 232 -12.14 -2.50 0.15
C CYS A 232 -10.98 -3.15 -0.60
N SER A 233 -10.28 -2.35 -1.40
CA SER A 233 -9.04 -2.76 -2.04
C SER A 233 -7.96 -1.71 -1.83
N SER A 234 -6.71 -2.15 -1.87
CA SER A 234 -5.56 -1.27 -1.70
C SER A 234 -4.48 -1.60 -2.72
N GLN A 235 -3.84 -0.58 -3.27
CA GLN A 235 -2.70 -0.70 -4.16
C GLN A 235 -1.57 0.20 -3.69
N LEU A 236 -0.39 -0.38 -3.46
CA LEU A 236 0.79 0.40 -3.10
C LEU A 236 1.28 1.21 -4.31
N GLU A 237 1.48 2.52 -4.10
CA GLU A 237 1.97 3.45 -5.12
C GLU A 237 3.45 3.77 -4.92
N ARG A 238 3.88 3.90 -3.66
CA ARG A 238 5.25 4.25 -3.29
C ARG A 238 5.62 3.60 -1.97
N VAL A 239 6.83 3.08 -1.88
CA VAL A 239 7.37 2.50 -0.64
C VAL A 239 8.77 3.06 -0.42
N ALA A 240 9.01 3.59 0.77
CA ALA A 240 10.30 4.02 1.28
C ALA A 240 10.51 3.47 2.70
N PRO A 241 11.74 3.47 3.24
CA PRO A 241 12.00 2.87 4.56
C PRO A 241 11.22 3.51 5.72
N THR A 242 10.87 4.79 5.60
CA THR A 242 10.19 5.57 6.65
C THR A 242 8.72 5.83 6.36
N GLN A 243 8.24 5.57 5.15
CA GLN A 243 6.87 5.86 4.75
C GLN A 243 6.48 5.06 3.51
N ALA A 244 5.23 4.65 3.44
CA ALA A 244 4.61 4.13 2.22
C ALA A 244 3.33 4.91 1.90
N LYS A 245 2.98 4.94 0.62
CA LYS A 245 1.75 5.52 0.09
C LYS A 245 0.99 4.43 -0.65
N ALA A 246 -0.30 4.29 -0.34
CA ALA A 246 -1.20 3.39 -1.04
C ALA A 246 -2.46 4.12 -1.49
N LEU A 247 -2.98 3.75 -2.66
CA LEU A 247 -4.34 4.04 -3.07
C LEU A 247 -5.26 3.05 -2.37
N VAL A 248 -6.29 3.53 -1.67
CA VAL A 248 -7.35 2.74 -1.05
C VAL A 248 -8.65 3.07 -1.73
N VAL A 249 -9.34 2.04 -2.18
CA VAL A 249 -10.62 2.14 -2.89
C VAL A 249 -11.67 1.38 -2.09
N VAL A 250 -12.72 2.10 -1.66
CA VAL A 250 -13.83 1.54 -0.88
C VAL A 250 -15.13 1.68 -1.66
N ARG A 251 -16.07 0.74 -1.47
CA ARG A 251 -17.44 0.85 -2.00
C ARG A 251 -18.43 0.75 -0.88
N TYR A 252 -19.42 1.63 -0.88
CA TYR A 252 -20.52 1.62 0.06
C TYR A 252 -21.76 0.98 -0.56
N GLN A 253 -22.60 0.38 0.27
CA GLN A 253 -23.78 -0.36 -0.18
C GLN A 253 -24.78 0.50 -0.98
N LEU A 254 -24.88 1.80 -0.66
CA LEU A 254 -25.88 2.71 -1.22
C LEU A 254 -25.33 3.64 -2.30
N GLU A 255 -24.07 3.46 -2.70
CA GLU A 255 -23.40 4.38 -3.62
C GLU A 255 -23.00 3.71 -4.92
N ALA A 256 -23.24 4.43 -6.01
CA ALA A 256 -22.98 3.94 -7.36
C ALA A 256 -21.47 3.91 -7.69
N GLN A 257 -20.68 4.79 -7.09
CA GLN A 257 -19.26 4.94 -7.39
C GLN A 257 -18.40 4.58 -6.18
N PRO A 258 -17.26 3.90 -6.39
CA PRO A 258 -16.28 3.71 -5.33
C PRO A 258 -15.66 5.05 -4.92
N GLU A 259 -15.44 5.23 -3.62
CA GLU A 259 -14.59 6.31 -3.13
C GLU A 259 -13.12 5.87 -3.20
N GLN A 260 -12.27 6.79 -3.64
CA GLN A 260 -10.83 6.57 -3.74
C GLN A 260 -10.11 7.57 -2.86
N GLY A 261 -9.08 7.13 -2.17
CA GLY A 261 -8.24 8.01 -1.37
C GLY A 261 -6.87 7.42 -1.12
N THR A 262 -6.02 8.22 -0.50
CA THR A 262 -4.65 7.86 -0.20
C THR A 262 -4.53 7.44 1.25
N ALA A 263 -3.91 6.28 1.48
CA ALA A 263 -3.35 5.91 2.78
C ALA A 263 -1.87 6.28 2.83
N LEU A 264 -1.47 7.00 3.86
CA LEU A 264 -0.07 7.14 4.25
C LEU A 264 0.21 6.16 5.38
N LEU A 265 1.26 5.36 5.22
CA LEU A 265 1.66 4.35 6.20
C LEU A 265 3.06 4.65 6.70
N VAL A 266 3.27 4.43 7.99
CA VAL A 266 4.57 4.59 8.66
C VAL A 266 4.98 3.29 9.34
N PRO A 267 6.27 2.96 9.39
CA PRO A 267 6.74 1.78 10.08
C PRO A 267 6.51 1.93 11.60
N ALA A 268 5.98 0.88 12.21
CA ALA A 268 5.98 0.62 13.64
C ALA A 268 6.88 -0.60 13.91
N MET A 269 7.15 -0.92 15.18
CA MET A 269 8.17 -1.93 15.57
C MET A 269 8.14 -3.20 14.71
N ASP A 270 6.97 -3.86 14.62
CA ASP A 270 6.79 -5.12 13.86
C ASP A 270 5.62 -5.05 12.86
N ASP A 271 5.14 -3.84 12.54
CA ASP A 271 3.98 -3.64 11.68
C ASP A 271 4.09 -2.32 10.91
N TRP A 272 3.17 -2.07 9.99
CA TRP A 272 2.96 -0.76 9.40
C TRP A 272 1.62 -0.20 9.88
N LEU A 273 1.59 1.06 10.30
CA LEU A 273 0.36 1.72 10.74
C LEU A 273 -0.02 2.81 9.75
N ILE A 274 -1.32 3.06 9.62
CA ILE A 274 -1.88 4.07 8.74
C ILE A 274 -1.93 5.39 9.51
N ASP A 275 -1.14 6.34 9.05
CA ASP A 275 -0.98 7.65 9.68
C ASP A 275 -1.98 8.68 9.14
N ALA A 276 -2.43 8.51 7.90
CA ALA A 276 -3.48 9.31 7.29
C ALA A 276 -4.27 8.47 6.29
N LEU A 277 -5.57 8.74 6.16
CA LEU A 277 -6.45 8.02 5.24
C LEU A 277 -7.51 8.95 4.64
N SER A 278 -7.19 9.56 3.49
CA SER A 278 -8.03 10.60 2.88
C SER A 278 -9.33 10.07 2.28
N SER A 279 -9.49 8.76 2.11
CA SER A 279 -10.72 8.14 1.57
C SER A 279 -11.84 8.01 2.58
N LEU A 280 -11.56 8.03 3.89
CA LEU A 280 -12.60 7.75 4.88
C LEU A 280 -13.52 8.94 5.15
N SER A 281 -13.13 10.12 4.73
CA SER A 281 -13.92 11.33 4.86
C SER A 281 -13.92 12.00 3.51
N THR A 282 -15.07 11.92 2.85
CA THR A 282 -15.48 12.82 1.77
C THR A 282 -16.42 13.86 2.38
N PRO A 283 -16.62 15.04 1.75
CA PRO A 283 -17.59 16.01 2.22
C PRO A 283 -18.99 15.39 2.43
N GLU A 284 -19.42 14.56 1.48
CA GLU A 284 -20.68 13.81 1.50
C GLU A 284 -20.74 12.85 2.70
N ARG A 285 -19.67 12.05 2.92
CA ARG A 285 -19.62 11.08 4.03
C ARG A 285 -19.64 11.77 5.38
N SER A 286 -18.93 12.87 5.53
CA SER A 286 -18.90 13.63 6.77
C SER A 286 -20.27 14.20 7.12
N LEU A 287 -20.98 14.75 6.13
CA LEU A 287 -22.35 15.24 6.34
C LEU A 287 -23.34 14.11 6.67
N LEU A 288 -23.28 12.99 5.95
CA LEU A 288 -24.09 11.80 6.25
C LEU A 288 -23.80 11.25 7.66
N SER A 289 -22.53 11.20 8.05
CA SER A 289 -22.09 10.73 9.36
C SER A 289 -22.57 11.66 10.48
N PHE A 290 -22.53 12.97 10.24
CA PHE A 290 -23.06 13.98 11.17
C PHE A 290 -24.56 13.76 11.38
N CYS A 291 -25.32 13.65 10.29
CA CYS A 291 -26.76 13.44 10.36
C CYS A 291 -27.13 12.09 11.01
N LYS A 292 -26.37 11.02 10.70
CA LYS A 292 -26.54 9.71 11.35
C LYS A 292 -26.25 9.76 12.85
N ALA A 293 -25.23 10.51 13.27
CA ALA A 293 -24.93 10.72 14.68
C ALA A 293 -26.10 11.45 15.40
N LEU A 294 -26.65 12.50 14.77
CA LEU A 294 -27.84 13.19 15.27
C LEU A 294 -29.06 12.25 15.36
N GLN A 295 -29.28 11.42 14.34
CA GLN A 295 -30.35 10.42 14.30
C GLN A 295 -30.23 9.41 15.45
N GLN A 296 -29.01 8.99 15.78
CA GLN A 296 -28.72 8.05 16.86
C GLN A 296 -28.67 8.71 18.25
N GLY A 297 -28.77 10.04 18.33
CA GLY A 297 -28.60 10.79 19.57
C GLY A 297 -27.16 10.76 20.11
N THR A 298 -26.19 10.38 19.29
CA THR A 298 -24.75 10.37 19.64
C THR A 298 -24.14 11.75 19.42
N TYR A 299 -24.68 12.75 20.11
CA TYR A 299 -24.34 14.17 19.90
C TYR A 299 -22.87 14.50 20.10
N SER A 300 -22.13 13.74 20.93
CA SER A 300 -20.68 13.92 21.05
C SER A 300 -19.97 13.64 19.72
N ILE A 301 -20.39 12.62 18.98
CA ILE A 301 -19.82 12.28 17.67
C ILE A 301 -20.24 13.31 16.61
N ALA A 302 -21.49 13.77 16.65
CA ALA A 302 -21.94 14.85 15.77
C ALA A 302 -21.13 16.14 16.02
N TYR A 303 -20.91 16.50 17.28
CA TYR A 303 -20.10 17.65 17.66
C TYR A 303 -18.62 17.48 17.25
N GLU A 304 -18.07 16.26 17.36
CA GLU A 304 -16.74 15.93 16.84
C GLU A 304 -16.61 16.05 15.31
N LEU A 305 -17.71 16.16 14.55
CA LEU A 305 -17.69 16.40 13.10
C LEU A 305 -17.74 17.89 12.73
N LEU A 306 -17.90 18.78 13.70
CA LEU A 306 -17.81 20.22 13.50
C LEU A 306 -16.34 20.66 13.42
N SER A 307 -16.05 21.70 12.64
CA SER A 307 -14.72 22.32 12.55
C SER A 307 -14.34 22.93 13.90
N LEU A 308 -13.04 23.07 14.17
CA LEU A 308 -12.59 23.71 15.42
C LEU A 308 -13.07 25.16 15.51
N ASP A 309 -13.09 25.88 14.38
CA ASP A 309 -13.58 27.25 14.30
C ASP A 309 -15.08 27.33 14.61
N PHE A 310 -15.89 26.42 14.06
CA PHE A 310 -17.31 26.36 14.34
C PHE A 310 -17.59 25.94 15.78
N GLN A 311 -16.82 25.00 16.34
CA GLN A 311 -16.91 24.63 17.76
C GLN A 311 -16.58 25.81 18.68
N ALA A 312 -15.56 26.61 18.34
CA ALA A 312 -15.19 27.79 19.10
C ALA A 312 -16.31 28.86 19.07
N HIS A 313 -16.99 28.99 17.93
CA HIS A 313 -18.10 29.93 17.78
C HIS A 313 -19.39 29.45 18.45
N PHE A 314 -19.76 28.18 18.27
CA PHE A 314 -20.98 27.58 18.79
C PHE A 314 -20.93 27.41 20.32
N GLY A 315 -19.75 27.10 20.85
CA GLY A 315 -19.52 26.81 22.27
C GLY A 315 -19.53 25.31 22.59
N SER A 316 -19.58 24.97 23.87
CA SER A 316 -19.41 23.59 24.37
C SER A 316 -20.41 22.57 23.82
N LEU A 317 -20.03 21.28 23.86
CA LEU A 317 -20.93 20.15 23.57
C LEU A 317 -22.28 20.25 24.30
N ARG A 318 -22.31 20.73 25.55
CA ARG A 318 -23.56 20.91 26.30
C ARG A 318 -24.48 21.95 25.65
N GLN A 319 -23.92 23.06 25.16
CA GLN A 319 -24.68 24.08 24.42
C GLN A 319 -25.21 23.50 23.11
N PHE A 320 -24.37 22.74 22.38
CA PHE A 320 -24.79 22.02 21.17
C PHE A 320 -25.98 21.10 21.43
N VAL A 321 -25.92 20.23 22.44
CA VAL A 321 -27.04 19.33 22.77
C VAL A 321 -28.29 20.10 23.18
N ASN A 322 -28.14 21.17 23.97
CA ASN A 322 -29.28 21.97 24.44
C ASN A 322 -30.02 22.67 23.30
N ILE A 323 -29.33 22.98 22.20
CA ILE A 323 -29.93 23.62 21.01
C ILE A 323 -30.49 22.57 20.06
N VAL A 324 -29.72 21.53 19.74
CA VAL A 324 -30.08 20.57 18.69
C VAL A 324 -31.11 19.54 19.17
N SER A 325 -30.99 19.02 20.39
CA SER A 325 -31.88 17.95 20.87
C SER A 325 -33.36 18.36 20.92
N PRO A 326 -33.76 19.56 21.40
CA PRO A 326 -35.16 19.95 21.42
C PRO A 326 -35.79 20.02 20.02
N VAL A 327 -35.05 20.51 19.02
CA VAL A 327 -35.56 20.62 17.64
C VAL A 327 -35.76 19.24 17.02
N ILE A 328 -34.80 18.32 17.20
CA ILE A 328 -34.97 16.94 16.72
C ILE A 328 -36.17 16.28 17.40
N LYS A 329 -36.33 16.43 18.72
CA LYS A 329 -37.44 15.84 19.46
C LYS A 329 -38.80 16.43 19.10
N SER A 330 -38.90 17.74 18.90
CA SER A 330 -40.17 18.39 18.52
C SER A 330 -40.65 17.97 17.13
N ASN A 331 -39.73 17.54 16.26
CA ASN A 331 -40.04 16.98 14.95
C ASN A 331 -40.19 15.43 14.95
N GLY A 332 -40.17 14.79 16.13
CA GLY A 332 -40.34 13.35 16.29
C GLY A 332 -39.10 12.50 16.00
N GLY A 333 -37.92 13.12 15.86
CA GLY A 333 -36.67 12.46 15.47
C GLY A 333 -36.33 12.64 13.99
N ILE A 334 -35.09 12.27 13.63
CA ILE A 334 -34.63 12.24 12.23
C ILE A 334 -35.01 10.88 11.64
N LYS A 335 -35.75 10.89 10.52
CA LYS A 335 -36.17 9.69 9.80
C LYS A 335 -35.11 9.25 8.78
N SER A 336 -34.59 10.20 8.00
CA SER A 336 -33.58 9.94 6.98
C SER A 336 -32.77 11.19 6.67
N CYS A 337 -31.57 10.97 6.14
CA CYS A 337 -30.67 12.00 5.66
C CYS A 337 -30.25 11.67 4.23
N SER A 338 -30.09 12.68 3.39
CA SER A 338 -29.46 12.53 2.08
C SER A 338 -28.60 13.74 1.78
N VAL A 339 -27.63 13.54 0.90
CA VAL A 339 -26.77 14.61 0.40
C VAL A 339 -27.20 14.95 -1.02
N GLY A 340 -27.37 16.24 -1.29
CA GLY A 340 -27.70 16.83 -2.57
C GLY A 340 -26.46 17.16 -3.39
N ALA A 341 -26.42 18.36 -3.98
CA ALA A 341 -25.31 18.77 -4.82
C ALA A 341 -24.08 19.08 -3.97
N VAL A 342 -22.90 18.73 -4.50
CA VAL A 342 -21.60 19.03 -3.90
C VAL A 342 -20.87 19.99 -4.84
N GLN A 343 -20.53 21.16 -4.33
CA GLN A 343 -19.86 22.22 -5.08
C GLN A 343 -18.53 22.55 -4.41
N LYS A 344 -17.43 22.38 -5.15
CA LYS A 344 -16.12 22.84 -4.68
C LYS A 344 -16.00 24.36 -4.87
N ARG A 345 -15.74 25.10 -3.79
CA ARG A 345 -15.44 26.54 -3.81
C ARG A 345 -14.07 26.78 -3.19
N ALA A 346 -13.05 26.97 -4.04
CA ALA A 346 -11.64 27.07 -3.63
C ALA A 346 -11.17 25.86 -2.79
N ASP A 347 -10.88 26.06 -1.52
CA ASP A 347 -10.46 25.07 -0.52
C ASP A 347 -11.62 24.50 0.31
N ARG A 348 -12.84 25.00 0.10
CA ARG A 348 -14.07 24.61 0.79
C ARG A 348 -14.98 23.79 -0.12
N PHE A 349 -15.87 23.02 0.49
CA PHE A 349 -16.96 22.35 -0.21
C PHE A 349 -18.30 22.84 0.35
N MET A 350 -19.20 23.25 -0.54
CA MET A 350 -20.59 23.48 -0.21
C MET A 350 -21.36 22.21 -0.54
N VAL A 351 -22.17 21.73 0.40
CA VAL A 351 -22.92 20.49 0.26
C VAL A 351 -24.35 20.73 0.71
N ASP A 352 -25.32 20.39 -0.14
CA ASP A 352 -26.73 20.49 0.24
C ASP A 352 -27.10 19.29 1.14
N GLY A 353 -27.33 19.52 2.43
CA GLY A 353 -27.86 18.52 3.36
C GLY A 353 -29.38 18.47 3.30
N VAL A 354 -29.98 17.28 3.20
CA VAL A 354 -31.44 17.10 3.28
C VAL A 354 -31.78 16.21 4.46
N ILE A 355 -32.49 16.78 5.44
CA ILE A 355 -32.96 16.06 6.63
C ILE A 355 -34.47 15.88 6.52
N THR A 356 -34.93 14.64 6.57
CA THR A 356 -36.36 14.34 6.71
C THR A 356 -36.65 13.86 8.12
N TYR A 357 -37.55 14.54 8.81
CA TYR A 357 -37.97 14.23 10.16
C TYR A 357 -39.11 13.20 10.20
N ALA A 358 -39.35 12.60 11.36
CA ALA A 358 -40.39 11.60 11.55
C ALA A 358 -41.82 12.16 11.36
N ASN A 359 -42.03 13.44 11.65
CA ASN A 359 -43.30 14.15 11.40
C ASN A 359 -43.56 14.43 9.90
N GLY A 360 -42.65 14.03 9.00
CA GLY A 360 -42.77 14.23 7.56
C GLY A 360 -42.25 15.57 7.05
N LYS A 361 -41.78 16.46 7.93
CA LYS A 361 -41.10 17.70 7.54
C LYS A 361 -39.74 17.35 6.91
N THR A 362 -39.40 18.05 5.83
CA THR A 362 -38.07 17.99 5.21
C THR A 362 -37.44 19.39 5.25
N GLU A 363 -36.17 19.46 5.66
CA GLU A 363 -35.34 20.66 5.60
C GLU A 363 -34.17 20.42 4.64
N THR A 364 -33.73 21.49 3.98
CA THR A 364 -32.60 21.48 3.06
C THR A 364 -31.74 22.68 3.37
N ASP A 365 -30.50 22.42 3.76
CA ASP A 365 -29.55 23.41 4.24
C ASP A 365 -28.27 23.30 3.38
N GLU A 366 -27.67 24.44 3.04
CA GLU A 366 -26.36 24.50 2.34
C GLU A 366 -25.28 24.52 3.42
N ASP A 367 -24.55 23.42 3.58
CA ASP A 367 -23.51 23.26 4.61
C ASP A 367 -22.13 23.50 4.01
N GLU A 368 -21.27 24.21 4.73
CA GLU A 368 -19.87 24.40 4.33
C GLU A 368 -18.98 23.37 5.06
N LEU A 369 -18.10 22.71 4.32
CA LEU A 369 -17.11 21.78 4.86
C LEU A 369 -15.68 22.21 4.58
N VAL A 370 -14.83 22.04 5.59
CA VAL A 370 -13.38 22.31 5.57
C VAL A 370 -12.60 21.05 5.92
N LEU A 371 -11.41 20.88 5.35
CA LEU A 371 -10.53 19.76 5.65
C LEU A 371 -9.61 20.12 6.84
N GLU A 372 -9.80 19.47 7.99
CA GLU A 372 -8.95 19.63 9.17
C GLU A 372 -8.41 18.26 9.62
N ALA A 373 -7.08 18.15 9.72
CA ALA A 373 -6.40 16.91 10.13
C ALA A 373 -6.86 15.67 9.33
N ASP A 374 -6.92 15.80 8.00
CA ASP A 374 -7.36 14.76 7.05
C ASP A 374 -8.83 14.32 7.21
N LEU A 375 -9.66 15.12 7.89
CA LEU A 375 -11.09 14.91 8.04
C LEU A 375 -11.89 16.12 7.54
N TRP A 376 -12.88 15.92 6.68
CA TRP A 376 -13.86 16.96 6.35
C TRP A 376 -14.79 17.18 7.52
N ARG A 377 -14.89 18.44 7.94
CA ARG A 377 -15.69 18.88 9.08
C ARG A 377 -16.62 20.00 8.67
N LEU A 378 -17.78 20.06 9.32
CA LEU A 378 -18.78 21.09 9.06
C LEU A 378 -18.33 22.41 9.70
N ASN A 379 -18.13 23.42 8.86
CA ASN A 379 -17.68 24.76 9.23
C ASN A 379 -18.83 25.74 9.42
N SER A 380 -19.98 25.47 8.81
CA SER A 380 -21.22 26.20 9.03
C SER A 380 -22.42 25.28 8.79
N LEU A 381 -23.54 25.62 9.44
CA LEU A 381 -24.86 25.03 9.27
C LEU A 381 -25.82 26.19 8.97
N SER A 382 -26.61 26.13 7.90
CA SER A 382 -27.49 27.22 7.45
C SER A 382 -28.95 27.11 7.87
#